data_AF-A0A538I9I6-F1
#
_entry.id   AF-A0A538I9I6-F1
#
_cell.length_a   1.000
_cell.length_b   1.000
_cell.length_c   1.000
_cell.angle_alpha   90.00
_cell.angle_beta   90.00
_cell.angle_gamma   90.00
#
_symmetry.space_group_name_H-M   'P 1'
#
loop_
_entity.id
_entity.type
_entity.pdbx_description
1 polymer ?
#
loop_
_entity_poly.entity_id
_entity_poly.type
_entity_poly.pdbx_seq_one_letter_code
_entity_poly.pdbx_strand_id
1 'polypeptide(L)'
;MAENVLCPSCGTSNEGDRKFCGECGSPLARTCPSCGTLNAPAVKFCGECGTALGAVARSERREQPEAERRLVSVLFADLVGFTSASEDRDAEDTRELLSRYFDTCRRLIELYGGT
;
A
#
# COMPACT_ATOMS: atom_id res chain seq x y z
N MET A 1 19.74 -20.46 41.28
CA MET A 1 18.76 -19.53 41.86
C MET A 1 18.04 -18.92 40.66
N ALA A 2 16.78 -19.30 40.42
CA ALA A 2 16.03 -18.72 39.31
C ALA A 2 15.79 -17.24 39.61
N GLU A 3 16.22 -16.36 38.71
CA GLU A 3 15.99 -14.92 38.86
C GLU A 3 14.51 -14.64 38.62
N ASN A 4 13.85 -13.93 39.54
CA ASN A 4 12.43 -13.63 39.40
C ASN A 4 12.21 -12.52 38.36
N VAL A 5 11.17 -12.68 37.53
CA VAL A 5 10.74 -11.69 36.54
C VAL A 5 9.41 -11.05 36.94
N LEU A 6 9.33 -9.72 36.88
CA LEU A 6 8.10 -8.98 37.13
C LEU A 6 7.24 -8.94 35.86
N CYS A 7 5.95 -9.24 36.00
CA CYS A 7 5.02 -9.15 34.89
C CYS A 7 4.83 -7.68 34.45
N PRO A 8 5.04 -7.34 33.17
CA PRO A 8 4.87 -5.96 32.70
C PRO A 8 3.40 -5.50 32.69
N SER A 9 2.45 -6.44 32.70
CA SER A 9 1.02 -6.12 32.66
C SER A 9 0.39 -5.92 34.03
N CYS A 10 0.74 -6.76 35.01
CA CYS A 10 0.10 -6.77 36.34
C CYS A 10 1.08 -6.64 37.52
N GLY A 11 2.39 -6.61 37.28
CA GLY A 11 3.41 -6.44 38.32
C GLY A 11 3.72 -7.68 39.15
N THR A 12 3.00 -8.80 39.00
CA THR A 12 3.25 -10.04 39.75
C THR A 12 4.67 -10.59 39.50
N SER A 13 5.35 -11.02 40.55
CA SER A 13 6.63 -11.73 40.47
C SER A 13 6.42 -13.17 40.02
N ASN A 14 7.13 -13.59 38.98
CA ASN A 14 7.10 -14.94 38.43
C ASN A 14 8.52 -15.52 38.43
N GLU A 15 8.65 -16.84 38.46
CA GLU A 15 9.94 -17.52 38.26
C GLU A 15 10.47 -17.22 36.85
N GLY A 16 11.79 -17.01 36.70
CA GLY A 16 12.40 -16.53 35.46
C GLY A 16 12.16 -17.37 34.21
N ASP A 17 11.95 -18.68 34.36
CA ASP A 17 11.76 -19.60 33.23
C ASP A 17 10.29 -19.68 32.74
N ARG A 18 9.37 -18.96 33.38
CA ARG A 18 7.95 -18.99 33.00
C ARG A 18 7.68 -18.19 31.74
N LYS A 19 7.00 -18.79 30.77
CA LYS A 19 6.61 -18.14 29.50
C LYS A 19 5.45 -17.15 29.65
N PHE A 20 4.57 -17.40 30.60
CA PHE A 20 3.36 -16.59 30.86
C PHE A 20 3.23 -16.29 32.36
N CYS A 21 2.61 -15.16 32.67
CA CYS A 21 2.29 -14.78 34.05
C CYS A 21 1.27 -15.75 34.63
N GLY A 22 1.52 -16.23 35.86
CA GLY A 22 0.61 -17.14 36.55
C GLY A 22 -0.71 -16.52 37.00
N GLU A 23 -0.79 -15.20 37.08
CA GLU A 23 -1.99 -14.47 37.51
C GLU A 23 -2.79 -13.95 36.31
N CYS A 24 -2.17 -13.15 35.44
CA CYS A 24 -2.88 -12.48 34.35
C CYS A 24 -2.72 -13.14 32.96
N GLY A 25 -1.89 -14.18 32.83
CA GLY A 25 -1.66 -14.88 31.56
C GLY A 25 -0.85 -14.10 30.51
N SER A 26 -0.40 -12.87 30.78
CA SER A 26 0.41 -12.11 29.83
C SER A 26 1.77 -12.77 29.57
N PRO A 27 2.31 -12.72 28.33
CA PRO A 27 3.60 -13.31 28.01
C PRO A 27 4.74 -12.57 28.74
N LEU A 28 5.62 -13.34 29.37
CA LEU A 28 6.79 -12.82 30.11
C LEU A 28 8.05 -12.77 29.24
N ALA A 29 7.98 -13.29 28.02
CA ALA A 29 9.03 -13.22 27.01
C ALA A 29 8.39 -13.17 25.61
N ARG A 30 9.13 -12.63 24.64
CA ARG A 30 8.72 -12.58 23.24
C ARG A 30 9.81 -13.15 22.34
N THR A 31 9.40 -13.94 21.35
CA THR A 31 10.31 -14.50 20.36
C THR A 31 10.57 -13.51 19.24
N CYS A 32 11.84 -13.33 18.85
CA CYS A 32 12.18 -12.52 17.69
C CYS A 32 11.68 -13.20 16.41
N PRO A 33 10.90 -12.51 15.56
CA PRO A 33 10.38 -13.12 14.33
C PRO A 33 11.48 -13.40 13.28
N SER A 34 12.65 -12.76 13.40
CA SER A 34 13.73 -12.93 12.43
C SER A 34 14.72 -14.03 12.80
N CYS A 35 15.03 -14.21 14.09
CA CYS A 35 16.08 -15.14 14.54
C CYS A 35 15.64 -16.15 15.60
N GLY A 36 14.42 -16.05 16.13
CA GLY A 36 13.91 -16.98 17.13
C GLY A 36 14.39 -16.75 18.56
N THR A 37 15.28 -15.79 18.81
CA THR A 37 15.76 -15.48 20.18
C THR A 37 14.62 -15.01 21.09
N LEU A 38 14.62 -15.50 22.34
CA LEU A 38 13.75 -14.99 23.39
C LEU A 38 14.26 -13.65 23.92
N ASN A 39 13.38 -12.66 23.94
CA ASN A 39 13.68 -11.32 24.40
C ASN A 39 12.69 -10.93 25.50
N ALA A 40 13.12 -10.06 26.42
CA ALA A 40 12.21 -9.50 27.42
C ALA A 40 11.06 -8.74 26.73
N PRO A 41 9.84 -8.75 27.30
CA PRO A 41 8.65 -8.21 26.65
C PRO A 41 8.76 -6.68 26.42
N ALA A 42 9.53 -5.99 27.28
CA ALA A 42 9.71 -4.54 27.23
C ALA A 42 10.77 -4.06 26.21
N VAL A 43 11.61 -4.95 25.64
CA VAL A 43 12.66 -4.51 24.71
C VAL A 43 12.10 -4.21 23.32
N LYS A 44 12.55 -3.09 22.74
CA LYS A 44 12.11 -2.61 21.43
C LYS A 44 12.86 -3.28 20.27
N PHE A 45 14.04 -3.82 20.52
CA PHE A 45 14.92 -4.46 19.54
C PHE A 45 15.42 -5.79 20.08
N CYS A 46 15.73 -6.72 19.18
CA CYS A 46 16.31 -8.01 19.55
C CYS A 46 17.78 -7.83 19.98
N GLY A 47 18.14 -8.40 21.13
CA GLY A 47 19.52 -8.35 21.65
C GLY A 47 20.55 -9.12 20.83
N GLU A 48 20.11 -10.04 19.95
CA GLU A 48 21.00 -10.86 19.12
C GLU A 48 21.13 -10.32 17.69
N CYS A 49 20.01 -10.09 16.99
CA CYS A 49 20.04 -9.69 15.57
C CYS A 49 19.64 -8.23 15.31
N GLY A 50 19.31 -7.46 16.35
CA GLY A 50 18.91 -6.06 16.22
C GLY A 50 17.53 -5.80 15.60
N THR A 51 16.77 -6.83 15.21
CA THR A 51 15.44 -6.67 14.61
C THR A 51 14.49 -5.90 15.55
N ALA A 52 13.79 -4.89 15.03
CA ALA A 52 12.76 -4.18 15.76
C ALA A 52 11.63 -5.13 16.14
N LEU A 53 11.40 -5.27 17.43
CA LEU A 53 10.35 -6.09 18.02
C LEU A 53 9.06 -5.24 18.19
N GLY A 54 9.18 -3.93 18.29
CA GLY A 54 8.08 -3.00 18.58
C GLY A 54 7.57 -2.19 17.39
N ALA A 55 7.26 -2.82 16.27
CA ALA A 55 6.35 -2.26 15.28
C ALA A 55 5.96 -3.38 14.32
N VAL A 56 4.69 -3.80 14.37
CA VAL A 56 4.03 -4.07 13.09
C VAL A 56 4.15 -2.75 12.36
N ALA A 57 5.10 -2.64 11.44
CA ALA A 57 4.97 -1.70 10.35
C ALA A 57 3.58 -2.02 9.81
N ARG A 58 2.59 -1.17 10.13
CA ARG A 58 1.38 -1.10 9.34
C ARG A 58 1.91 -0.77 7.96
N SER A 59 2.15 -1.82 7.19
CA SER A 59 2.10 -1.75 5.76
C SER A 59 0.71 -1.20 5.54
N GLU A 60 0.64 0.11 5.36
CA GLU A 60 -0.47 0.75 4.69
C GLU A 60 -0.47 0.11 3.31
N ARG A 61 -1.15 -1.02 3.23
CA ARG A 61 -1.45 -1.68 1.97
C ARG A 61 -2.38 -0.71 1.31
N ARG A 62 -1.79 0.20 0.54
CA ARG A 62 -2.51 1.12 -0.34
C ARG A 62 -3.49 0.25 -1.11
N GLU A 63 -4.78 0.43 -0.84
CA GLU A 63 -5.84 -0.27 -1.56
C GLU A 63 -5.58 -0.02 -3.04
N GLN A 64 -5.09 -1.06 -3.72
CA GLN A 64 -4.96 -1.02 -5.16
C GLN A 64 -6.40 -1.09 -5.67
N PRO A 65 -6.80 -0.22 -6.62
CA PRO A 65 -8.13 -0.32 -7.19
C PRO A 65 -8.32 -1.75 -7.71
N GLU A 66 -9.33 -2.44 -7.17
CA GLU A 66 -9.66 -3.80 -7.59
C GLU A 66 -10.02 -3.78 -9.07
N ALA A 67 -9.38 -4.64 -9.85
CA ALA A 67 -9.67 -4.74 -11.27
C ALA A 67 -11.10 -5.25 -11.46
N GLU A 68 -11.96 -4.43 -12.06
CA GLU A 68 -13.36 -4.76 -12.35
C GLU A 68 -13.60 -5.00 -13.84
N ARG A 69 -14.63 -5.82 -14.16
CA ARG A 69 -15.08 -6.05 -15.54
C ARG A 69 -16.41 -5.32 -15.74
N ARG A 70 -16.47 -4.43 -16.73
CA ARG A 70 -17.69 -3.70 -17.12
C ARG A 70 -18.00 -3.94 -18.58
N LEU A 71 -19.29 -4.11 -18.90
CA LEU A 71 -19.75 -4.10 -20.29
C LEU A 71 -19.82 -2.64 -20.75
N VAL A 72 -19.02 -2.28 -21.74
CA VAL A 72 -18.91 -0.91 -22.27
C VAL A 72 -18.99 -0.91 -23.78
N SER A 73 -19.42 0.22 -24.36
CA SER A 73 -19.29 0.49 -25.78
C SER A 73 -18.10 1.42 -26.00
N VAL A 74 -17.21 1.07 -26.93
CA VAL A 74 -16.00 1.85 -27.23
C VAL A 74 -16.11 2.40 -28.64
N LEU A 75 -15.92 3.71 -28.79
CA LEU A 75 -15.90 4.41 -30.07
C LEU A 75 -14.47 4.81 -30.42
N PHE A 76 -14.01 4.42 -31.61
CA PHE A 76 -12.75 4.90 -32.19
C PHE A 76 -13.07 5.79 -33.38
N ALA A 77 -12.48 6.99 -33.41
CA ALA A 77 -12.61 7.94 -34.50
C ALA A 77 -11.23 8.54 -34.81
N ASP A 78 -10.84 8.47 -36.08
CA ASP A 78 -9.52 8.92 -36.56
C ASP A 78 -9.66 9.93 -37.69
N LEU A 79 -8.66 10.80 -37.83
CA LEU A 79 -8.54 11.76 -38.91
C LEU A 79 -7.84 11.11 -40.11
N VAL A 80 -8.62 10.79 -41.14
CA VAL A 80 -8.09 10.21 -42.38
C VAL A 80 -7.04 11.14 -42.99
N GLY A 81 -5.85 10.59 -43.27
CA GLY A 81 -4.76 11.32 -43.93
C GLY A 81 -4.04 12.34 -43.04
N PHE A 82 -4.27 12.30 -41.72
CA PHE A 82 -3.65 13.25 -40.79
C PHE A 82 -2.12 13.27 -40.89
N THR A 83 -1.47 12.10 -40.96
CA THR A 83 -0.01 11.99 -40.99
C THR A 83 0.62 12.85 -42.10
N SER A 84 0.16 12.69 -43.34
CA SER A 84 0.66 13.48 -44.47
C SER A 84 0.32 14.97 -44.33
N ALA A 85 -0.87 15.29 -43.78
CA ALA A 85 -1.29 16.67 -43.59
C ALA A 85 -0.52 17.41 -42.48
N SER A 86 0.04 16.69 -41.50
CA SER A 86 0.83 17.26 -40.42
C SER A 86 2.32 17.45 -40.75
N GLU A 87 2.84 16.73 -41.75
CA GLU A 87 4.25 16.87 -42.18
C GLU A 87 4.51 18.19 -42.90
N ASP A 88 3.54 18.66 -43.70
CA ASP A 88 3.64 19.87 -44.52
C ASP A 88 3.14 21.14 -43.83
N ARG A 89 2.78 21.05 -42.54
CA ARG A 89 2.08 22.11 -41.81
C ARG A 89 2.87 22.57 -40.59
N ASP A 90 2.76 23.86 -40.27
CA ASP A 90 3.33 24.39 -39.03
C ASP A 90 2.71 23.68 -37.80
N ALA A 91 3.50 23.59 -36.73
CA ALA A 91 3.09 22.90 -35.51
C ALA A 91 1.91 23.60 -34.82
N GLU A 92 1.86 24.93 -34.81
CA GLU A 92 0.77 25.68 -34.19
C GLU A 92 -0.52 25.56 -35.00
N ASP A 93 -0.42 25.59 -36.33
CA ASP A 93 -1.56 25.36 -37.23
C ASP A 93 -2.14 23.94 -37.08
N THR A 94 -1.27 22.95 -36.94
CA THR A 94 -1.66 21.55 -36.69
C THR A 94 -2.35 21.42 -35.33
N ARG A 95 -1.81 22.07 -34.31
CA ARG A 95 -2.39 22.10 -32.96
C ARG A 95 -3.76 22.77 -32.95
N GLU A 96 -3.92 23.87 -33.69
CA GLU A 96 -5.20 24.56 -33.81
C GLU A 96 -6.25 23.67 -34.48
N LEU A 97 -5.89 23.00 -35.59
CA LEU A 97 -6.76 22.03 -36.26
C LEU A 97 -7.21 20.92 -35.30
N LEU A 98 -6.26 20.29 -34.61
CA LEU A 98 -6.54 19.20 -33.66
C LEU A 98 -7.43 19.68 -32.52
N SER A 99 -7.18 20.87 -31.97
CA SER A 99 -7.99 21.43 -30.88
C SER A 99 -9.45 21.59 -31.31
N ARG A 100 -9.69 22.18 -32.50
CA ARG A 100 -11.05 22.33 -33.06
C ARG A 100 -11.72 20.99 -33.35
N TYR A 101 -10.97 20.01 -33.83
CA TYR A 101 -11.45 18.64 -34.04
C TYR A 101 -11.89 18.00 -32.72
N PHE A 102 -11.02 17.97 -31.71
CA PHE A 102 -11.31 17.35 -30.42
C PHE A 102 -12.44 18.05 -29.67
N ASP A 103 -12.55 19.38 -29.76
CA ASP A 103 -13.66 20.11 -29.16
C ASP A 103 -15.01 19.76 -29.81
N THR A 104 -15.02 19.52 -31.12
CA THR A 104 -16.21 19.08 -31.82
C THR A 104 -16.57 17.64 -31.48
N CYS A 105 -15.59 16.73 -31.44
CA CYS A 105 -15.78 15.36 -31.01
C CYS A 105 -16.32 15.30 -29.57
N ARG A 106 -15.69 16.02 -28.62
CA ARG A 106 -16.12 16.05 -27.21
C ARG A 106 -17.58 16.47 -27.09
N ARG A 107 -17.96 17.58 -27.73
CA ARG A 107 -19.33 18.09 -27.70
C ARG A 107 -20.35 17.07 -28.21
N LEU A 108 -20.03 16.38 -29.30
CA LEU A 108 -20.92 15.36 -29.88
C LEU A 108 -20.99 14.11 -28.99
N ILE A 109 -19.85 13.63 -28.48
CA ILE A 109 -19.79 12.47 -27.59
C ILE A 109 -20.62 12.72 -26.33
N GLU A 110 -20.43 13.87 -25.69
CA GLU A 110 -21.20 14.27 -24.50
C GLU A 110 -22.70 14.41 -24.80
N LEU A 111 -23.08 14.98 -25.96
CA LEU A 111 -24.48 15.11 -26.37
C LEU A 111 -25.20 13.75 -26.46
N TYR A 112 -24.50 12.71 -26.88
CA TYR A 112 -25.03 11.34 -26.97
C TYR A 112 -24.76 10.49 -25.72
N GLY A 113 -24.29 11.09 -24.62
CA GLY A 113 -24.09 10.42 -23.33
C GLY A 113 -22.82 9.57 -23.23
N GLY A 114 -21.86 9.76 -24.14
CA GLY A 114 -20.51 9.21 -24.01
C GLY A 114 -19.64 10.04 -23.08
N THR A 115 -18.44 9.53 -22.80
CA THR A 115 -17.43 10.14 -21.93
C THR A 115 -16.04 10.03 -22.53
#